data_AF-A0A1X7DJQ5-F1
#
_entry.id   AF-A0A1X7DJQ5-F1
#
_cell.length_a   1.000
_cell.length_b   1.000
_cell.length_c   1.000
_cell.angle_alpha   90.00
_cell.angle_beta   90.00
_cell.angle_gamma   90.00
#
_symmetry.space_group_name_H-M   'P 1'
#
loop_
_entity.id
_entity.type
_entity.pdbx_description
1 polymer ?
#
loop_
_entity_poly.entity_id
_entity_poly.type
_entity_poly.pdbx_seq_one_letter_code
_entity_poly.pdbx_strand_id
1 'polypeptide(L)'
;MDELTLGLIGAGAVVVAGVVGYNAWQSAKVRRRMPRPMPPETADALSRHDHEEEQPFIEPARANARREPALAEASRAEEDTRVEPSFGGAAPLDTPGDVQAEATLPESPAGEPQAGYEPGAAPQEPIAPAATSISAAPPHVVDRRIDCVVPIRLGGPVAGDKALPFAQRLRRAGSKPVYIEGKPDGSASWELLQTGQRYEELRAAVQLANRSGALNELEFSEFVSGVQQFADAIDGAPEFPDMLETVSMARELDGFAAQCDAQLSINVLSDGAPWSANYVQAVASQDGLLLSRDGTRFVKLDARQSPVFMLQFGDTNFLRDDLTYKGGQMITLILDVPVADEDILPFRLMCDYAKSLAERIGGRVVDDQRRPLPEAALLAIEKQLMTLYAKLEEAGIPAGSPATRRLFSQ
;
A
#
# COMPACT_ATOMS: atom_id res chain seq x y z
N MET A 1 -33.04 -30.77 46.86
CA MET A 1 -31.78 -30.74 46.11
C MET A 1 -31.23 -32.13 46.17
N ASP A 2 -31.08 -32.78 45.02
CA ASP A 2 -30.77 -34.21 44.96
C ASP A 2 -29.37 -34.49 45.52
N GLU A 3 -29.25 -35.64 46.19
CA GLU A 3 -28.01 -36.16 46.77
C GLU A 3 -26.88 -36.25 45.72
N LEU A 4 -27.26 -36.44 44.45
CA LEU A 4 -26.39 -36.42 43.27
C LEU A 4 -25.79 -35.04 42.98
N THR A 5 -26.57 -33.96 43.09
CA THR A 5 -26.07 -32.58 42.92
C THR A 5 -25.09 -32.17 44.03
N LEU A 6 -25.33 -32.63 45.27
CA LEU A 6 -24.42 -32.37 46.38
C LEU A 6 -23.09 -33.12 46.20
N GLY A 7 -23.15 -34.37 45.71
CA GLY A 7 -21.97 -35.15 45.36
C GLY A 7 -21.13 -34.54 44.23
N LEU A 8 -21.80 -34.00 43.20
CA LEU A 8 -21.11 -33.40 42.04
C LEU A 8 -20.41 -32.08 42.39
N ILE A 9 -21.03 -31.26 43.25
CA ILE A 9 -20.43 -30.03 43.78
C ILE A 9 -19.22 -30.36 44.66
N GLY A 10 -19.33 -31.39 45.51
CA GLY A 10 -18.22 -31.86 46.33
C GLY A 10 -17.02 -32.33 45.50
N ALA A 11 -17.26 -33.12 44.45
CA ALA A 11 -16.21 -33.57 43.54
C ALA A 11 -15.56 -32.40 42.78
N GLY A 12 -16.35 -31.42 42.33
CA GLY A 12 -15.85 -30.21 41.66
C GLY A 12 -14.94 -29.37 42.56
N ALA A 13 -15.31 -29.19 43.83
CA ALA A 13 -14.50 -28.43 44.80
C ALA A 13 -13.14 -29.10 45.06
N VAL A 14 -13.09 -30.44 45.12
CA VAL A 14 -11.85 -31.20 45.32
C VAL A 14 -10.90 -31.06 44.12
N VAL A 15 -11.42 -31.10 42.90
CA VAL A 15 -10.60 -30.93 41.68
C VAL A 15 -10.02 -29.51 41.61
N VAL A 16 -10.82 -28.48 41.89
CA VAL A 16 -10.35 -27.09 41.88
C VAL A 16 -9.29 -26.86 42.96
N ALA A 17 -9.50 -27.38 44.18
CA ALA A 17 -8.51 -27.31 45.24
C ALA A 17 -7.20 -28.03 44.88
N GLY A 18 -7.29 -29.17 44.20
CA GLY A 18 -6.14 -29.91 43.68
C GLY A 18 -5.33 -29.12 42.64
N VAL A 19 -6.00 -28.47 41.68
CA VAL A 19 -5.35 -27.66 40.65
C VAL A 19 -4.69 -26.41 41.25
N VAL A 20 -5.36 -25.73 42.18
CA VAL A 20 -4.79 -24.55 42.86
C VAL A 20 -3.59 -24.93 43.72
N GLY A 21 -3.67 -26.04 44.47
CA GLY A 21 -2.54 -26.55 45.25
C GLY A 21 -1.37 -26.98 44.38
N TYR A 22 -1.64 -27.63 43.25
CA TYR A 22 -0.61 -28.05 42.29
C TYR A 22 0.07 -26.84 41.62
N ASN A 23 -0.69 -25.81 41.25
CA ASN A 23 -0.16 -24.60 40.63
C ASN A 23 0.65 -23.75 41.62
N ALA A 24 0.21 -23.67 42.88
CA ALA A 24 0.97 -23.03 43.95
C ALA A 24 2.28 -23.79 44.27
N TRP A 25 2.25 -25.13 44.23
CA TRP A 25 3.44 -25.95 44.42
C TRP A 25 4.43 -25.84 43.25
N GLN A 26 3.95 -25.77 42.00
CA GLN A 26 4.77 -25.44 40.82
C GLN A 26 5.45 -24.09 40.98
N SER A 27 4.69 -23.07 41.40
CA SER A 27 5.19 -21.71 41.64
C SER A 27 6.27 -21.65 42.73
N ALA A 28 6.11 -22.43 43.80
CA ALA A 28 7.07 -22.52 44.89
C ALA A 28 8.33 -23.32 44.52
N LYS A 29 8.21 -24.33 43.64
CA LYS A 29 9.32 -25.17 43.20
C LYS A 29 10.28 -24.42 42.26
N VAL A 30 9.78 -23.48 41.45
CA VAL A 30 10.58 -22.59 40.59
C VAL A 30 11.39 -21.59 41.43
N ARG A 31 10.83 -21.06 42.53
CA ARG A 31 11.51 -20.09 43.41
C ARG A 31 12.64 -20.69 44.25
N ARG A 32 12.73 -22.02 44.37
CA ARG A 32 13.81 -22.72 45.12
C ARG A 32 15.06 -23.01 44.29
N ARG A 33 15.11 -22.61 43.00
CA ARG A 33 16.28 -22.80 42.11
C ARG A 33 16.93 -21.49 41.63
N MET A 34 16.80 -20.39 42.37
CA MET A 34 17.50 -19.14 42.04
C MET A 34 18.63 -18.85 43.05
N PRO A 35 19.89 -18.73 42.59
CA PRO A 35 21.00 -18.18 43.36
C PRO A 35 20.81 -16.68 43.65
N ARG A 36 21.49 -16.19 44.69
CA ARG A 36 21.40 -14.82 45.23
C ARG A 36 21.57 -13.71 44.17
N PRO A 37 20.88 -12.56 44.33
CA PRO A 37 20.86 -11.48 43.34
C PRO A 37 22.20 -10.74 43.25
N MET A 38 22.66 -10.55 42.01
CA MET A 38 23.78 -9.68 41.62
C MET A 38 23.33 -8.22 41.45
N PRO A 39 24.28 -7.26 41.43
CA PRO A 39 24.01 -5.82 41.40
C PRO A 39 23.23 -5.36 40.15
N PRO A 40 22.43 -4.27 40.28
CA PRO A 40 21.39 -3.88 39.33
C PRO A 40 21.88 -3.38 37.95
N GLU A 41 23.18 -3.11 37.76
CA GLU A 41 23.68 -2.52 36.50
C GLU A 41 23.86 -3.53 35.36
N THR A 42 23.89 -4.85 35.65
CA THR A 42 24.01 -5.88 34.59
C THR A 42 22.68 -6.57 34.24
N ALA A 43 21.65 -6.43 35.07
CA ALA A 43 20.32 -6.97 34.84
C ALA A 43 19.53 -6.18 33.77
N ASP A 44 19.80 -4.88 33.65
CA ASP A 44 19.08 -3.99 32.72
C ASP A 44 19.56 -4.14 31.27
N ALA A 45 20.78 -4.65 31.05
CA ALA A 45 21.31 -4.94 29.72
C ALA A 45 20.81 -6.27 29.13
N LEU A 46 20.54 -7.27 29.99
CA LEU A 46 20.06 -8.59 29.58
C LEU A 46 18.53 -8.64 29.44
N SER A 47 17.79 -7.91 30.28
CA SER A 47 16.32 -7.83 30.21
C SER A 47 15.83 -7.11 28.94
N ARG A 48 16.70 -6.30 28.31
CA ARG A 48 16.39 -5.59 27.07
C ARG A 48 16.55 -6.49 25.83
N HIS A 49 17.37 -7.54 25.89
CA HIS A 49 17.55 -8.50 24.79
C HIS A 49 16.48 -9.61 24.78
N ASP A 50 16.07 -10.13 25.95
CA ASP A 50 15.12 -11.26 26.01
C ASP A 50 13.66 -10.87 25.65
N HIS A 51 13.27 -9.60 25.78
CA HIS A 51 11.91 -9.15 25.46
C HIS A 51 11.70 -8.79 23.98
N GLU A 52 12.77 -8.67 23.17
CA GLU A 52 12.69 -8.36 21.74
C GLU A 52 12.57 -9.63 20.86
N GLU A 53 12.93 -10.83 21.36
CA GLU A 53 13.01 -12.05 20.53
C GLU A 53 11.75 -12.95 20.55
N GLU A 54 10.76 -12.73 21.42
CA GLU A 54 9.63 -13.66 21.61
C GLU A 54 8.22 -13.09 21.28
N GLN A 55 8.15 -12.05 20.46
CA GLN A 55 6.87 -11.60 19.87
C GLN A 55 6.84 -11.92 18.37
N PRO A 56 5.76 -12.53 17.82
CA PRO A 56 5.56 -12.52 16.38
C PRO A 56 5.40 -11.06 15.95
N PHE A 57 6.42 -10.55 15.28
CA PHE A 57 6.54 -9.14 14.94
C PHE A 57 5.57 -8.79 13.82
N ILE A 58 4.51 -8.05 14.16
CA ILE A 58 3.76 -7.26 13.20
C ILE A 58 4.60 -6.01 12.98
N GLU A 59 5.27 -5.90 11.83
CA GLU A 59 6.10 -4.75 11.53
C GLU A 59 5.20 -3.52 11.27
N PRO A 60 5.32 -2.43 12.05
CA PRO A 60 4.69 -1.18 11.69
C PRO A 60 5.39 -0.66 10.43
N ALA A 61 4.62 -0.32 9.39
CA ALA A 61 5.14 0.15 8.12
C ALA A 61 6.00 1.41 8.35
N ARG A 62 7.32 1.27 8.32
CA ARG A 62 8.23 2.42 8.42
C ARG A 62 8.06 3.29 7.17
N ALA A 63 7.63 4.53 7.40
CA ALA A 63 7.66 5.59 6.40
C ALA A 63 9.08 5.74 5.83
N ASN A 64 9.18 5.83 4.51
CA ASN A 64 10.43 6.14 3.81
C ASN A 64 11.10 7.35 4.49
N ALA A 65 12.31 7.13 5.00
CA ALA A 65 13.08 8.17 5.67
C ALA A 65 13.28 9.37 4.74
N ARG A 66 12.59 10.46 5.09
CA ARG A 66 12.84 11.81 4.59
C ARG A 66 14.30 12.16 4.90
N ARG A 67 15.13 12.22 3.86
CA ARG A 67 16.46 12.85 3.95
C ARG A 67 16.24 14.36 4.05
N GLU A 68 16.28 14.88 5.27
CA GLU A 68 16.50 16.32 5.49
C GLU A 68 18.00 16.62 5.35
N PRO A 69 18.39 17.63 4.55
CA PRO A 69 19.77 18.11 4.55
C PRO A 69 19.99 18.99 5.79
N ALA A 70 20.69 18.47 6.78
CA ALA A 70 21.18 19.28 7.89
C ALA A 70 22.29 20.21 7.40
N LEU A 71 22.00 21.52 7.32
CA LEU A 71 23.03 22.56 7.37
C LEU A 71 23.62 22.55 8.79
N ALA A 72 24.90 22.20 8.90
CA ALA A 72 25.69 22.48 10.09
C ALA A 72 26.92 23.31 9.68
N GLU A 73 26.93 24.54 10.17
CA GLU A 73 28.09 25.42 10.18
C GLU A 73 29.22 24.79 11.02
N ALA A 74 30.42 24.68 10.45
CA ALA A 74 31.64 24.55 11.22
C ALA A 74 32.75 25.37 10.53
N SER A 75 33.23 26.37 11.27
CA SER A 75 34.28 27.28 10.85
C SER A 75 35.67 26.73 11.25
N ARG A 76 36.55 26.65 10.24
CA ARG A 76 38.00 26.96 10.20
C ARG A 76 39.05 26.23 11.06
N ALA A 77 40.07 25.75 10.32
CA ALA A 77 41.55 25.78 10.49
C ALA A 77 42.13 24.37 10.29
N GLU A 78 43.19 24.06 9.52
CA GLU A 78 44.18 24.77 8.70
C GLU A 78 44.86 23.74 7.75
N GLU A 79 45.31 24.22 6.59
CA GLU A 79 46.43 23.78 5.71
C GLU A 79 46.72 22.29 5.44
N ASP A 80 46.66 21.85 4.17
CA ASP A 80 47.87 21.63 3.34
C ASP A 80 47.55 21.42 1.82
N THR A 81 48.39 22.05 0.99
CA THR A 81 48.78 21.80 -0.41
C THR A 81 47.75 21.57 -1.54
N ARG A 82 47.58 22.63 -2.35
CA ARG A 82 46.95 22.69 -3.69
C ARG A 82 47.95 22.34 -4.80
N VAL A 83 47.55 21.47 -5.73
CA VAL A 83 48.17 21.32 -7.06
C VAL A 83 47.06 21.17 -8.10
N GLU A 84 46.97 22.10 -9.05
CA GLU A 84 46.04 22.07 -10.19
C GLU A 84 46.76 21.60 -11.46
N PRO A 85 46.11 20.82 -12.34
CA PRO A 85 46.46 20.80 -13.76
C PRO A 85 45.54 21.71 -14.58
N SER A 86 46.19 22.63 -15.28
CA SER A 86 45.67 23.65 -16.19
C SER A 86 45.09 23.08 -17.49
N PHE A 87 44.00 23.69 -17.97
CA PHE A 87 43.50 23.58 -19.34
C PHE A 87 43.92 24.82 -20.16
N GLY A 88 44.52 24.58 -21.32
CA GLY A 88 44.76 25.53 -22.40
C GLY A 88 45.57 24.83 -23.50
N GLY A 89 45.37 25.01 -24.81
CA GLY A 89 44.47 25.82 -25.62
C GLY A 89 44.60 25.35 -27.09
N ALA A 90 43.71 25.85 -27.95
CA ALA A 90 43.53 25.57 -29.39
C ALA A 90 44.79 25.87 -30.25
N ALA A 91 45.00 25.48 -31.52
CA ALA A 91 44.19 25.10 -32.70
C ALA A 91 45.19 24.54 -33.80
N PRO A 92 44.95 24.56 -35.14
CA PRO A 92 43.99 23.82 -36.01
C PRO A 92 44.66 23.19 -37.29
N LEU A 93 43.83 22.84 -38.29
CA LEU A 93 44.04 22.52 -39.74
C LEU A 93 43.82 21.03 -40.10
N ASP A 94 43.33 20.61 -41.28
CA ASP A 94 42.33 21.06 -42.26
C ASP A 94 42.40 20.02 -43.41
N THR A 95 41.26 19.41 -43.79
CA THR A 95 40.88 18.97 -45.17
C THR A 95 41.64 17.85 -45.93
N PRO A 96 41.12 17.28 -47.06
CA PRO A 96 39.72 16.90 -47.42
C PRO A 96 39.57 15.59 -48.28
N GLY A 97 38.31 15.23 -48.62
CA GLY A 97 37.87 14.54 -49.86
C GLY A 97 37.87 12.99 -49.82
N ASP A 98 36.91 12.24 -50.38
CA ASP A 98 35.91 12.54 -51.41
C ASP A 98 34.94 11.34 -51.58
N VAL A 99 33.69 11.63 -52.01
CA VAL A 99 32.87 10.91 -53.03
C VAL A 99 32.28 9.51 -52.66
N GLN A 100 31.03 9.11 -52.94
CA GLN A 100 29.78 9.68 -53.49
C GLN A 100 28.65 8.65 -53.27
N ALA A 101 27.42 9.13 -53.17
CA ALA A 101 26.21 8.38 -53.53
C ALA A 101 25.88 8.61 -55.02
N GLU A 102 25.09 7.70 -55.62
CA GLU A 102 23.87 7.98 -56.42
C GLU A 102 23.68 7.13 -57.71
N ALA A 103 22.40 6.86 -58.01
CA ALA A 103 21.77 6.64 -59.32
C ALA A 103 21.63 5.24 -59.99
N THR A 104 20.37 4.78 -60.01
CA THR A 104 19.53 4.43 -61.20
C THR A 104 19.65 3.05 -61.92
N LEU A 105 18.46 2.41 -62.06
CA LEU A 105 17.96 1.20 -62.77
C LEU A 105 18.38 1.09 -64.29
N PRO A 106 18.33 -0.07 -65.03
CA PRO A 106 17.16 -0.99 -65.20
C PRO A 106 17.39 -2.49 -65.65
N GLU A 107 16.28 -3.24 -65.72
CA GLU A 107 15.89 -4.39 -66.59
C GLU A 107 16.54 -5.81 -66.58
N SER A 108 15.70 -6.80 -66.21
CA SER A 108 15.43 -8.24 -66.56
C SER A 108 16.23 -8.99 -67.67
N PRO A 109 16.05 -10.33 -67.92
CA PRO A 109 15.12 -11.34 -67.35
C PRO A 109 15.75 -12.73 -67.03
N ALA A 110 15.01 -13.64 -66.35
CA ALA A 110 14.89 -15.06 -66.74
C ALA A 110 14.07 -15.90 -65.73
N GLY A 111 12.99 -16.52 -66.23
CA GLY A 111 12.68 -17.92 -65.95
C GLY A 111 11.68 -18.24 -64.82
N GLU A 112 10.39 -18.15 -65.13
CA GLU A 112 9.31 -18.96 -64.53
C GLU A 112 9.50 -20.48 -64.88
N PRO A 113 8.72 -21.48 -64.36
CA PRO A 113 7.39 -21.30 -63.79
C PRO A 113 6.87 -22.31 -62.72
N GLN A 114 5.60 -22.05 -62.32
CA GLN A 114 4.56 -22.96 -61.80
C GLN A 114 4.64 -23.40 -60.32
N ALA A 115 3.57 -23.46 -59.54
CA ALA A 115 2.14 -23.16 -59.64
C ALA A 115 1.65 -23.09 -58.18
N GLY A 116 0.83 -22.14 -57.73
CA GLY A 116 -0.59 -22.03 -58.03
C GLY A 116 -1.36 -21.96 -56.70
N TYR A 117 -2.50 -21.25 -56.74
CA TYR A 117 -3.53 -21.16 -55.70
C TYR A 117 -3.39 -20.06 -54.62
N GLU A 118 -3.98 -18.90 -54.89
CA GLU A 118 -4.74 -18.14 -53.88
C GLU A 118 -6.20 -18.63 -53.91
N PRO A 119 -6.93 -18.57 -52.78
CA PRO A 119 -7.80 -17.41 -52.66
C PRO A 119 -7.93 -16.85 -51.23
N GLY A 120 -7.97 -15.52 -51.15
CA GLY A 120 -8.89 -14.78 -50.28
C GLY A 120 -8.53 -14.67 -48.80
N ALA A 121 -7.69 -13.70 -48.46
CA ALA A 121 -7.64 -13.12 -47.11
C ALA A 121 -8.00 -11.64 -47.18
N ALA A 122 -9.20 -11.30 -46.74
CA ALA A 122 -9.58 -9.92 -46.43
C ALA A 122 -8.63 -9.35 -45.37
N PRO A 123 -8.30 -8.04 -45.39
CA PRO A 123 -7.50 -7.42 -44.34
C PRO A 123 -8.26 -7.51 -43.01
N GLN A 124 -7.82 -8.39 -42.10
CA GLN A 124 -8.23 -8.31 -40.71
C GLN A 124 -7.53 -7.10 -40.10
N GLU A 125 -8.29 -6.02 -39.91
CA GLU A 125 -7.92 -4.94 -39.00
C GLU A 125 -7.54 -5.54 -37.64
N PRO A 126 -6.42 -5.11 -37.02
CA PRO A 126 -6.08 -5.54 -35.67
C PRO A 126 -7.18 -5.03 -34.72
N ILE A 127 -7.92 -5.98 -34.15
CA ILE A 127 -8.88 -5.75 -33.08
C ILE A 127 -8.07 -5.21 -31.90
N ALA A 128 -8.10 -3.88 -31.73
CA ALA A 128 -7.63 -3.23 -30.52
C ALA A 128 -8.39 -3.85 -29.33
N PRO A 129 -7.72 -4.15 -28.20
CA PRO A 129 -8.42 -4.63 -27.03
C PRO A 129 -9.42 -3.55 -26.62
N ALA A 130 -10.69 -3.91 -26.66
CA ALA A 130 -11.78 -3.10 -26.16
C ALA A 130 -11.44 -2.71 -24.73
N ALA A 131 -11.12 -1.44 -24.52
CA ALA A 131 -11.20 -0.81 -23.22
C ALA A 131 -12.67 -0.87 -22.83
N THR A 132 -13.04 -1.93 -22.11
CA THR A 132 -14.35 -2.05 -21.48
C THR A 132 -14.49 -0.84 -20.57
N SER A 133 -15.28 0.13 -21.00
CA SER A 133 -15.71 1.24 -20.18
C SER A 133 -16.48 0.66 -19.00
N ILE A 134 -15.85 0.72 -17.84
CA ILE A 134 -16.49 0.43 -16.56
C ILE A 134 -17.54 1.52 -16.36
N SER A 135 -18.77 1.25 -16.78
CA SER A 135 -19.95 1.96 -16.25
C SER A 135 -20.27 1.33 -14.89
N ALA A 136 -19.47 1.69 -13.89
CA ALA A 136 -19.86 1.61 -12.50
C ALA A 136 -20.21 3.04 -12.10
N ALA A 137 -21.39 3.27 -11.53
CA ALA A 137 -21.69 4.52 -10.87
C ALA A 137 -20.49 4.89 -9.96
N PRO A 138 -19.96 6.13 -10.00
CA PRO A 138 -18.78 6.48 -9.22
C PRO A 138 -19.04 6.21 -7.74
N PRO A 139 -18.12 5.56 -7.00
CA PRO A 139 -18.34 5.28 -5.59
C PRO A 139 -18.39 6.62 -4.85
N HIS A 140 -19.39 6.83 -3.99
CA HIS A 140 -19.45 8.01 -3.12
C HIS A 140 -18.09 8.19 -2.43
N VAL A 141 -17.42 9.29 -2.76
CA VAL A 141 -15.98 9.44 -2.46
C VAL A 141 -15.79 10.01 -1.07
N VAL A 142 -16.75 10.76 -0.56
CA VAL A 142 -16.68 11.46 0.73
C VAL A 142 -17.32 10.64 1.85
N ASP A 143 -16.55 10.36 2.89
CA ASP A 143 -16.98 9.72 4.13
C ASP A 143 -16.65 10.61 5.33
N ARG A 144 -17.67 11.03 6.06
CA ARG A 144 -17.56 11.93 7.23
C ARG A 144 -16.70 11.37 8.36
N ARG A 145 -16.44 10.05 8.39
CA ARG A 145 -15.57 9.42 9.38
C ARG A 145 -14.09 9.70 9.14
N ILE A 146 -13.71 9.94 7.88
CA ILE A 146 -12.31 10.15 7.48
C ILE A 146 -12.07 11.47 6.76
N ASP A 147 -13.14 12.21 6.43
CA ASP A 147 -13.08 13.47 5.71
C ASP A 147 -13.69 14.62 6.51
N CYS A 148 -12.99 15.76 6.49
CA CYS A 148 -13.55 17.05 6.87
C CYS A 148 -14.38 17.58 5.69
N VAL A 149 -15.69 17.71 5.89
CA VAL A 149 -16.63 18.17 4.85
C VAL A 149 -17.02 19.63 5.10
N VAL A 150 -16.74 20.48 4.12
CA VAL A 150 -17.12 21.89 4.07
C VAL A 150 -18.31 22.04 3.11
N PRO A 151 -19.54 22.24 3.61
CA PRO A 151 -20.67 22.54 2.75
C PRO A 151 -20.54 23.94 2.14
N ILE A 152 -20.97 24.08 0.89
CA ILE A 152 -20.92 25.32 0.11
C ILE A 152 -22.32 25.62 -0.38
N ARG A 153 -22.92 26.68 0.19
CA ARG A 153 -24.27 27.12 -0.21
C ARG A 153 -24.17 27.98 -1.46
N LEU A 154 -24.95 27.65 -2.48
CA LEU A 154 -24.99 28.41 -3.73
C LEU A 154 -26.10 29.46 -3.69
N GLY A 155 -25.87 30.63 -4.30
CA GLY A 155 -26.91 31.64 -4.49
C GLY A 155 -27.99 31.25 -5.51
N GLY A 156 -27.72 30.23 -6.34
CA GLY A 156 -28.66 29.64 -7.30
C GLY A 156 -28.03 28.45 -8.03
N PRO A 157 -28.77 27.73 -8.87
CA PRO A 157 -28.28 26.50 -9.51
C PRO A 157 -27.08 26.77 -10.45
N VAL A 158 -25.92 26.22 -10.11
CA VAL A 158 -24.67 26.37 -10.86
C VAL A 158 -24.51 25.22 -11.84
N ALA A 159 -24.19 25.54 -13.10
CA ALA A 159 -23.85 24.52 -14.10
C ALA A 159 -22.47 23.92 -13.79
N GLY A 160 -22.36 22.59 -13.84
CA GLY A 160 -21.13 21.85 -13.60
C GLY A 160 -19.97 22.31 -14.48
N ASP A 161 -20.24 22.73 -15.72
CA ASP A 161 -19.25 23.29 -16.65
C ASP A 161 -18.52 24.53 -16.13
N LYS A 162 -19.19 25.32 -15.28
CA LYS A 162 -18.56 26.48 -14.64
C LYS A 162 -17.71 26.07 -13.45
N ALA A 163 -18.14 25.08 -12.67
CA ALA A 163 -17.46 24.65 -11.45
C ALA A 163 -16.28 23.70 -11.73
N LEU A 164 -16.37 22.85 -12.75
CA LEU A 164 -15.40 21.79 -13.06
C LEU A 164 -13.95 22.30 -13.21
N PRO A 165 -13.68 23.40 -13.95
CA PRO A 165 -12.31 23.88 -14.13
C PRO A 165 -11.66 24.37 -12.84
N PHE A 166 -12.45 24.98 -11.94
CA PHE A 166 -11.96 25.42 -10.63
C PHE A 166 -11.80 24.23 -9.69
N ALA A 167 -12.73 23.28 -9.71
CA ALA A 167 -12.60 22.04 -8.94
C ALA A 167 -11.35 21.24 -9.33
N GLN A 168 -10.96 21.25 -10.60
CA GLN A 168 -9.73 20.60 -11.09
C GLN A 168 -8.45 21.25 -10.55
N ARG A 169 -8.49 22.52 -10.15
CA ARG A 169 -7.36 23.19 -9.48
C ARG A 169 -7.26 22.78 -8.01
N LEU A 170 -8.39 22.58 -7.34
CA LEU A 170 -8.48 22.17 -5.94
C LEU A 170 -8.57 20.64 -5.78
N ARG A 171 -7.59 19.91 -6.33
CA ARG A 171 -7.54 18.43 -6.23
C ARG A 171 -6.76 17.93 -5.02
N ARG A 172 -5.91 18.78 -4.45
CA ARG A 172 -5.07 18.46 -3.29
C ARG A 172 -4.85 19.68 -2.41
N ALA A 173 -4.66 19.43 -1.12
CA ALA A 173 -4.13 20.38 -0.14
C ALA A 173 -2.92 19.71 0.51
N GLY A 174 -1.72 20.22 0.22
CA GLY A 174 -0.45 19.51 0.47
C GLY A 174 -0.46 18.06 -0.02
N SER A 175 -0.33 17.12 0.92
CA SER A 175 -0.32 15.68 0.64
C SER A 175 -1.71 15.08 0.45
N LYS A 176 -2.76 15.75 0.92
CA LYS A 176 -4.12 15.21 1.04
C LYS A 176 -4.95 15.40 -0.23
N PRO A 177 -5.68 14.37 -0.69
CA PRO A 177 -6.64 14.54 -1.77
C PRO A 177 -7.84 15.38 -1.30
N VAL A 178 -8.32 16.25 -2.20
CA VAL A 178 -9.53 17.04 -2.00
C VAL A 178 -10.56 16.62 -3.05
N TYR A 179 -11.78 16.38 -2.58
CA TYR A 179 -12.90 16.00 -3.42
C TYR A 179 -13.98 17.08 -3.36
N ILE A 180 -14.62 17.32 -4.50
CA ILE A 180 -15.74 18.24 -4.61
C ILE A 180 -16.89 17.46 -5.21
N GLU A 181 -17.98 17.39 -4.46
CA GLU A 181 -19.21 16.75 -4.85
C GLU A 181 -20.33 17.79 -4.94
N GLY A 182 -21.26 17.54 -5.84
CA GLY A 182 -22.46 18.34 -6.01
C GLY A 182 -23.71 17.48 -5.89
N LYS A 183 -24.78 18.12 -5.41
CA LYS A 183 -26.12 17.55 -5.40
C LYS A 183 -26.89 18.12 -6.60
N PRO A 184 -27.19 17.30 -7.64
CA PRO A 184 -27.82 17.79 -8.84
C PRO A 184 -29.31 18.08 -8.60
N ASP A 185 -29.85 19.00 -9.39
CA ASP A 185 -31.27 19.36 -9.35
C ASP A 185 -32.16 18.13 -9.58
N GLY A 186 -33.05 17.85 -8.63
CA GLY A 186 -33.94 16.69 -8.66
C GLY A 186 -33.37 15.36 -8.12
N SER A 187 -32.10 15.29 -7.71
CA SER A 187 -31.55 14.12 -7.02
C SER A 187 -31.18 14.40 -5.56
N ALA A 188 -31.40 13.41 -4.70
CA ALA A 188 -30.95 13.44 -3.31
C ALA A 188 -29.51 12.90 -3.15
N SER A 189 -28.92 12.31 -4.19
CA SER A 189 -27.58 11.72 -4.14
C SER A 189 -26.50 12.74 -4.46
N TRP A 190 -25.42 12.73 -3.66
CA TRP A 190 -24.19 13.47 -3.97
C TRP A 190 -23.40 12.73 -5.05
N GLU A 191 -22.92 13.45 -6.05
CA GLU A 191 -22.06 12.91 -7.11
C GLU A 191 -20.88 13.84 -7.38
N LEU A 192 -19.85 13.31 -8.04
CA LEU A 192 -18.77 14.15 -8.56
C LEU A 192 -19.33 15.11 -9.62
N LEU A 193 -18.74 16.30 -9.71
CA LEU A 193 -19.13 17.30 -10.69
C LEU A 193 -18.99 16.75 -12.12
N GLN A 194 -20.04 16.89 -12.92
CA GLN A 194 -20.12 16.49 -14.33
C GLN A 194 -20.51 17.67 -15.21
N THR A 195 -20.04 17.65 -16.45
CA THR A 195 -20.48 18.56 -17.52
C THR A 195 -21.95 18.33 -17.85
N GLY A 196 -22.70 19.39 -18.12
CA GLY A 196 -24.11 19.33 -18.51
C GLY A 196 -25.11 19.18 -17.35
N GLN A 197 -24.63 18.94 -16.12
CA GLN A 197 -25.49 18.90 -14.93
C GLN A 197 -25.57 20.26 -14.23
N ARG A 198 -26.65 20.48 -13.47
CA ARG A 198 -26.84 21.66 -12.63
C ARG A 198 -26.91 21.23 -11.17
N TYR A 199 -26.16 21.91 -10.32
CA TYR A 199 -26.04 21.59 -8.91
C TYR A 199 -26.68 22.67 -8.05
N GLU A 200 -27.45 22.26 -7.05
CA GLU A 200 -28.10 23.16 -6.08
C GLU A 200 -27.24 23.37 -4.83
N GLU A 201 -26.54 22.32 -4.40
CA GLU A 201 -25.62 22.35 -3.27
C GLU A 201 -24.29 21.72 -3.67
N LEU A 202 -23.19 22.28 -3.16
CA LEU A 202 -21.86 21.71 -3.32
C LEU A 202 -21.25 21.44 -1.95
N ARG A 203 -20.32 20.50 -1.90
CA ARG A 203 -19.47 20.27 -0.73
C ARG A 203 -18.05 19.96 -1.16
N ALA A 204 -17.10 20.53 -0.44
CA ALA A 204 -15.69 20.18 -0.54
C ALA A 204 -15.33 19.27 0.63
N ALA A 205 -14.47 18.29 0.40
CA ALA A 205 -14.03 17.36 1.42
C ALA A 205 -12.52 17.16 1.33
N VAL A 206 -11.84 17.28 2.46
CA VAL A 206 -10.40 16.95 2.59
C VAL A 206 -10.23 15.80 3.57
N GLN A 207 -9.33 14.88 3.24
CA GLN A 207 -9.06 13.74 4.09
C GLN A 207 -8.33 14.15 5.38
N LEU A 208 -8.83 13.69 6.52
CA LEU A 208 -8.32 14.00 7.85
C LEU A 208 -6.98 13.33 8.13
N ALA A 209 -6.78 12.08 7.72
CA ALA A 209 -5.53 11.35 7.92
C ALA A 209 -5.27 10.37 6.76
N ASN A 210 -4.00 10.11 6.48
CA ASN A 210 -3.54 9.02 5.62
C ASN A 210 -2.20 8.48 6.15
N ARG A 211 -1.54 7.52 5.48
CA ARG A 211 -0.21 7.03 5.94
C ARG A 211 0.89 8.09 5.90
N SER A 212 0.69 9.20 5.20
CA SER A 212 1.58 10.36 5.24
C SER A 212 1.40 11.23 6.50
N GLY A 213 0.40 10.97 7.34
CA GLY A 213 0.18 11.58 8.66
C GLY A 213 -1.23 12.17 8.85
N ALA A 214 -1.43 12.92 9.93
CA ALA A 214 -2.64 13.73 10.14
C ALA A 214 -2.65 15.02 9.29
N LEU A 215 -3.85 15.52 8.97
CA LEU A 215 -4.06 16.86 8.41
C LEU A 215 -3.52 17.90 9.39
N ASN A 216 -2.56 18.70 8.93
CA ASN A 216 -1.95 19.74 9.75
C ASN A 216 -2.59 21.13 9.52
N GLU A 217 -2.23 22.11 10.35
CA GLU A 217 -2.78 23.47 10.29
C GLU A 217 -2.46 24.20 8.96
N LEU A 218 -1.30 23.90 8.36
CA LEU A 218 -0.89 24.47 7.08
C LEU A 218 -1.73 23.91 5.93
N GLU A 219 -1.86 22.59 5.85
CA GLU A 219 -2.69 21.89 4.86
C GLU A 219 -4.17 22.28 5.01
N PHE A 220 -4.66 22.43 6.24
CA PHE A 220 -6.02 22.94 6.46
C PHE A 220 -6.18 24.39 5.97
N SER A 221 -5.19 25.25 6.21
CA SER A 221 -5.21 26.64 5.73
C SER A 221 -5.17 26.73 4.20
N GLU A 222 -4.38 25.86 3.54
CA GLU A 222 -4.37 25.70 2.08
C GLU A 222 -5.72 25.25 1.55
N PHE A 223 -6.34 24.25 2.21
CA PHE A 223 -7.66 23.77 1.87
C PHE A 223 -8.73 24.86 2.00
N VAL A 224 -8.78 25.57 3.12
CA VAL A 224 -9.73 26.68 3.34
C VAL A 224 -9.56 27.77 2.28
N SER A 225 -8.32 28.18 2.01
CA SER A 225 -8.02 29.20 0.99
C SER A 225 -8.45 28.74 -0.41
N GLY A 226 -8.22 27.47 -0.73
CA GLY A 226 -8.62 26.88 -2.01
C GLY A 226 -10.13 26.75 -2.17
N VAL A 227 -10.83 26.30 -1.12
CA VAL A 227 -12.29 26.21 -1.11
C VAL A 227 -12.94 27.59 -1.18
N GLN A 228 -12.37 28.60 -0.50
CA GLN A 228 -12.85 29.98 -0.59
C GLN A 228 -12.73 30.51 -2.02
N GLN A 229 -11.57 30.35 -2.67
CA GLN A 229 -11.37 30.76 -4.07
C GLN A 229 -12.31 30.02 -5.02
N PHE A 230 -12.55 28.74 -4.77
CA PHE A 230 -13.52 27.95 -5.54
C PHE A 230 -14.94 28.51 -5.37
N ALA A 231 -15.35 28.79 -4.14
CA ALA A 231 -16.67 29.32 -3.82
C ALA A 231 -16.87 30.72 -4.40
N ASP A 232 -15.89 31.61 -4.31
CA ASP A 232 -15.93 32.96 -4.89
C ASP A 232 -16.13 32.92 -6.42
N ALA A 233 -15.53 31.94 -7.10
CA ALA A 233 -15.65 31.79 -8.55
C ALA A 233 -17.04 31.33 -9.03
N ILE A 234 -17.85 30.75 -8.13
CA ILE A 234 -19.18 30.21 -8.43
C ILE A 234 -20.29 30.94 -7.67
N ASP A 235 -19.98 32.09 -7.05
CA ASP A 235 -20.89 32.86 -6.18
C ASP A 235 -21.48 31.99 -5.04
N GLY A 236 -20.64 31.14 -4.45
CA GLY A 236 -20.95 30.27 -3.33
C GLY A 236 -20.45 30.81 -1.99
N ALA A 237 -21.09 30.40 -0.90
CA ALA A 237 -20.70 30.70 0.47
C ALA A 237 -20.32 29.41 1.21
N PRO A 238 -19.02 29.15 1.45
CA PRO A 238 -18.55 27.98 2.19
C PRO A 238 -18.74 28.18 3.70
N GLU A 239 -19.05 27.10 4.41
CA GLU A 239 -19.17 27.08 5.88
C GLU A 239 -18.06 26.21 6.46
N PHE A 240 -17.00 26.87 6.96
CA PHE A 240 -15.81 26.17 7.46
C PHE A 240 -15.98 25.70 8.91
N PRO A 241 -15.59 24.46 9.23
CA PRO A 241 -15.51 23.99 10.61
C PRO A 241 -14.34 24.64 11.36
N ASP A 242 -14.35 24.53 12.69
CA ASP A 242 -13.26 25.03 13.52
C ASP A 242 -11.94 24.30 13.21
N MET A 243 -10.87 25.07 13.02
CA MET A 243 -9.55 24.55 12.66
C MET A 243 -8.97 23.66 13.75
N LEU A 244 -9.07 24.08 15.02
CA LEU A 244 -8.45 23.38 16.13
C LEU A 244 -9.16 22.05 16.39
N GLU A 245 -10.49 22.04 16.35
CA GLU A 245 -11.28 20.81 16.46
C GLU A 245 -10.99 19.83 15.30
N THR A 246 -10.94 20.33 14.06
CA THR A 246 -10.67 19.49 12.88
C THR A 246 -9.28 18.86 12.94
N VAL A 247 -8.25 19.64 13.29
CA VAL A 247 -6.87 19.15 13.41
C VAL A 247 -6.72 18.19 14.60
N SER A 248 -7.44 18.41 15.71
CA SER A 248 -7.47 17.46 16.83
C SER A 248 -8.05 16.12 16.40
N MET A 249 -9.21 16.13 15.72
CA MET A 249 -9.84 14.93 15.19
C MET A 249 -8.94 14.21 14.17
N ALA A 250 -8.23 14.95 13.32
CA ALA A 250 -7.24 14.39 12.40
C ALA A 250 -6.09 13.67 13.13
N ARG A 251 -5.58 14.25 14.22
CA ARG A 251 -4.53 13.62 15.06
C ARG A 251 -5.03 12.36 15.78
N GLU A 252 -6.26 12.38 16.27
CA GLU A 252 -6.88 11.19 16.89
C GLU A 252 -7.05 10.06 15.87
N LEU A 253 -7.54 10.39 14.68
CA LEU A 253 -7.70 9.42 13.59
C LEU A 253 -6.35 8.85 13.11
N ASP A 254 -5.32 9.69 13.00
CA ASP A 254 -3.96 9.27 12.68
C ASP A 254 -3.38 8.34 13.75
N GLY A 255 -3.55 8.69 15.03
CA GLY A 255 -3.13 7.84 16.15
C GLY A 255 -3.85 6.49 16.19
N PHE A 256 -5.14 6.45 15.80
CA PHE A 256 -5.89 5.20 15.63
C PHE A 256 -5.37 4.39 14.43
N ALA A 257 -5.18 5.05 13.28
CA ALA A 257 -4.67 4.41 12.06
C ALA A 257 -3.30 3.78 12.32
N ALA A 258 -2.39 4.49 12.99
CA ALA A 258 -1.06 3.99 13.35
C ALA A 258 -1.10 2.74 14.24
N GLN A 259 -2.09 2.62 15.14
CA GLN A 259 -2.28 1.41 15.97
C GLN A 259 -2.80 0.21 15.18
N CYS A 260 -3.49 0.48 14.07
CA CYS A 260 -4.07 -0.54 13.21
C CYS A 260 -3.27 -0.79 11.93
N ASP A 261 -2.17 -0.06 11.71
CA ASP A 261 -1.32 -0.18 10.52
C ASP A 261 -0.43 -1.42 10.63
N ALA A 262 -1.03 -2.57 10.32
CA ALA A 262 -0.37 -3.85 10.30
C ALA A 262 -0.05 -4.28 8.86
N GLN A 263 1.20 -4.64 8.61
CA GLN A 263 1.62 -5.30 7.39
C GLN A 263 2.16 -6.69 7.74
N LEU A 264 1.71 -7.71 7.01
CA LEU A 264 2.16 -9.08 7.19
C LEU A 264 2.95 -9.52 5.95
N SER A 265 4.12 -10.10 6.18
CA SER A 265 4.95 -10.71 5.13
C SER A 265 5.08 -12.21 5.31
N ILE A 266 5.09 -12.95 4.21
CA ILE A 266 5.49 -14.35 4.17
C ILE A 266 6.50 -14.51 3.04
N ASN A 267 7.60 -15.20 3.31
CA ASN A 267 8.65 -15.40 2.33
C ASN A 267 8.61 -16.82 1.76
N VAL A 268 8.89 -16.95 0.48
CA VAL A 268 9.14 -18.23 -0.20
C VAL A 268 10.60 -18.24 -0.63
N LEU A 269 11.36 -19.17 -0.07
CA LEU A 269 12.80 -19.30 -0.29
C LEU A 269 13.09 -20.50 -1.19
N SER A 270 13.95 -20.33 -2.19
CA SER A 270 14.38 -21.41 -3.08
C SER A 270 15.12 -22.51 -2.32
N ASP A 271 14.84 -23.76 -2.67
CA ASP A 271 15.53 -24.94 -2.14
C ASP A 271 16.79 -25.30 -2.94
N GLY A 272 17.04 -24.60 -4.05
CA GLY A 272 18.16 -24.87 -4.94
C GLY A 272 18.73 -23.61 -5.58
N ALA A 273 18.76 -23.59 -6.92
CA ALA A 273 19.28 -22.45 -7.66
C ALA A 273 18.39 -21.19 -7.48
N PRO A 274 18.97 -19.98 -7.55
CA PRO A 274 18.18 -18.75 -7.66
C PRO A 274 17.22 -18.81 -8.86
N TRP A 275 16.03 -18.27 -8.69
CA TRP A 275 15.10 -18.06 -9.79
C TRP A 275 15.49 -16.82 -10.59
N SER A 276 15.27 -16.84 -11.90
CA SER A 276 15.38 -15.63 -12.72
C SER A 276 14.13 -14.77 -12.55
N ALA A 277 14.28 -13.46 -12.68
CA ALA A 277 13.17 -12.53 -12.63
C ALA A 277 12.14 -12.83 -13.74
N ASN A 278 12.60 -13.20 -14.94
CA ASN A 278 11.70 -13.56 -16.04
C ASN A 278 10.81 -14.77 -15.68
N TYR A 279 11.37 -15.77 -15.00
CA TYR A 279 10.60 -16.93 -14.54
C TYR A 279 9.55 -16.53 -13.49
N VAL A 280 9.93 -15.71 -12.50
CA VAL A 280 8.99 -15.23 -11.46
C VAL A 280 7.86 -14.39 -12.08
N GLN A 281 8.17 -13.53 -13.06
CA GLN A 281 7.16 -12.78 -13.80
C GLN A 281 6.18 -13.69 -14.55
N ALA A 282 6.69 -14.72 -15.23
CA ALA A 282 5.85 -15.67 -15.96
C ALA A 282 4.88 -16.40 -15.01
N VAL A 283 5.38 -16.87 -13.86
CA VAL A 283 4.57 -17.54 -12.84
C VAL A 283 3.51 -16.60 -12.26
N ALA A 284 3.89 -15.38 -11.86
CA ALA A 284 2.95 -14.41 -11.30
C ALA A 284 1.85 -14.03 -12.31
N SER A 285 2.22 -13.84 -13.57
CA SER A 285 1.26 -13.51 -14.64
C SER A 285 0.32 -14.69 -14.95
N GLN A 286 0.84 -15.92 -14.91
CA GLN A 286 0.03 -17.13 -15.08
C GLN A 286 -1.03 -17.28 -13.98
N ASP A 287 -0.71 -16.87 -12.75
CA ASP A 287 -1.64 -16.90 -11.61
C ASP A 287 -2.61 -15.71 -11.57
N GLY A 288 -2.58 -14.87 -12.62
CA GLY A 288 -3.42 -13.70 -12.79
C GLY A 288 -3.09 -12.55 -11.85
N LEU A 289 -1.85 -12.47 -11.34
CA LEU A 289 -1.38 -11.26 -10.66
C LEU A 289 -1.00 -10.21 -11.71
N LEU A 290 -1.34 -8.97 -11.42
CA LEU A 290 -1.06 -7.85 -12.32
C LEU A 290 0.18 -7.09 -11.88
N LEU A 291 1.06 -6.76 -12.82
CA LEU A 291 2.23 -5.94 -12.53
C LEU A 291 1.78 -4.52 -12.15
N SER A 292 2.28 -4.04 -11.02
CA SER A 292 2.03 -2.68 -10.54
C SER A 292 2.66 -1.64 -11.48
N ARG A 293 2.13 -0.40 -11.45
CA ARG A 293 2.56 0.70 -12.33
C ARG A 293 4.02 1.10 -12.13
N ASP A 294 4.56 0.90 -10.94
CA ASP A 294 5.96 1.15 -10.59
C ASP A 294 6.90 0.04 -11.06
N GLY A 295 6.36 -1.11 -11.45
CA GLY A 295 7.10 -2.26 -11.96
C GLY A 295 7.81 -3.11 -10.90
N THR A 296 7.63 -2.84 -9.60
CA THR A 296 8.39 -3.53 -8.54
C THR A 296 7.64 -4.69 -7.89
N ARG A 297 6.31 -4.73 -8.03
CA ARG A 297 5.43 -5.69 -7.35
C ARG A 297 4.35 -6.21 -8.29
N PHE A 298 3.93 -7.45 -8.07
CA PHE A 298 2.72 -8.01 -8.65
C PHE A 298 1.58 -7.97 -7.64
N VAL A 299 0.39 -7.54 -8.04
CA VAL A 299 -0.76 -7.37 -7.15
C VAL A 299 -1.80 -8.43 -7.49
N LYS A 300 -2.23 -9.21 -6.49
CA LYS A 300 -3.40 -10.08 -6.61
C LYS A 300 -4.65 -9.25 -6.33
N LEU A 301 -5.58 -9.24 -7.29
CA LEU A 301 -6.87 -8.56 -7.14
C LEU A 301 -7.99 -9.54 -6.79
N ASP A 302 -8.98 -9.06 -6.05
CA ASP A 302 -10.25 -9.75 -5.81
C ASP A 302 -11.22 -9.61 -6.99
N ALA A 303 -12.42 -10.19 -6.86
CA ALA A 303 -13.48 -10.08 -7.86
C ALA A 303 -13.97 -8.63 -8.08
N ARG A 304 -13.78 -7.74 -7.10
CA ARG A 304 -14.13 -6.32 -7.14
C ARG A 304 -12.96 -5.43 -7.61
N GLN A 305 -11.88 -6.02 -8.12
CA GLN A 305 -10.65 -5.33 -8.56
C GLN A 305 -9.90 -4.60 -7.43
N SER A 306 -10.03 -5.09 -6.19
CA SER A 306 -9.34 -4.59 -5.00
C SER A 306 -8.07 -5.38 -4.72
N PRO A 307 -6.98 -4.74 -4.26
CA PRO A 307 -5.76 -5.44 -3.89
C PRO A 307 -5.97 -6.34 -2.67
N VAL A 308 -5.57 -7.61 -2.79
CA VAL A 308 -5.59 -8.61 -1.70
C VAL A 308 -4.21 -8.71 -1.08
N PHE A 309 -3.21 -9.12 -1.86
CA PHE A 309 -1.80 -9.18 -1.44
C PHE A 309 -0.89 -8.85 -2.61
N MET A 310 0.37 -8.56 -2.30
CA MET A 310 1.41 -8.23 -3.27
C MET A 310 2.51 -9.28 -3.25
N LEU A 311 3.11 -9.53 -4.40
CA LEU A 311 4.31 -10.35 -4.56
C LEU A 311 5.44 -9.43 -4.99
N GLN A 312 6.52 -9.46 -4.21
CA GLN A 312 7.76 -8.75 -4.47
C GLN A 312 8.90 -9.75 -4.65
N PHE A 313 9.83 -9.44 -5.55
CA PHE A 313 11.01 -10.27 -5.81
C PHE A 313 12.29 -9.47 -5.61
N GLY A 314 12.80 -9.49 -4.38
CA GLY A 314 13.98 -8.71 -3.99
C GLY A 314 13.82 -7.21 -4.30
N ASP A 315 14.84 -6.64 -4.93
CA ASP A 315 14.92 -5.26 -5.39
C ASP A 315 14.62 -5.12 -6.90
N THR A 316 14.06 -6.15 -7.52
CA THR A 316 13.89 -6.21 -8.98
C THR A 316 12.80 -5.26 -9.46
N ASN A 317 13.09 -4.48 -10.50
CA ASN A 317 12.09 -3.75 -11.26
C ASN A 317 11.81 -4.46 -12.61
N PHE A 318 10.66 -5.09 -12.73
CA PHE A 318 10.24 -5.89 -13.89
C PHE A 318 10.03 -5.08 -15.18
N LEU A 319 10.00 -3.75 -15.11
CA LEU A 319 9.86 -2.88 -16.28
C LEU A 319 11.19 -2.26 -16.73
N ARG A 320 12.16 -2.12 -15.82
CA ARG A 320 13.41 -1.39 -16.07
C ARG A 320 14.64 -2.28 -16.11
N ASP A 321 14.63 -3.38 -15.34
CA ASP A 321 15.79 -4.24 -15.22
C ASP A 321 15.82 -5.30 -16.33
N ASP A 322 17.02 -5.80 -16.63
CA ASP A 322 17.19 -6.97 -17.49
C ASP A 322 16.90 -8.26 -16.70
N LEU A 323 15.72 -8.82 -16.97
CA LEU A 323 15.19 -9.99 -16.29
C LEU A 323 15.92 -11.30 -16.63
N THR A 324 16.80 -11.26 -17.62
CA THR A 324 17.65 -12.40 -18.02
C THR A 324 18.76 -12.63 -17.00
N TYR A 325 19.32 -11.54 -16.46
CA TYR A 325 20.45 -11.58 -15.54
C TYR A 325 20.04 -11.36 -14.08
N LYS A 326 18.95 -10.60 -13.84
CA LYS A 326 18.41 -10.43 -12.49
C LYS A 326 17.80 -11.75 -12.01
N GLY A 327 18.23 -12.18 -10.84
CA GLY A 327 17.73 -13.38 -10.17
C GLY A 327 17.82 -13.23 -8.66
N GLY A 328 17.13 -14.13 -7.97
CA GLY A 328 16.94 -14.07 -6.54
C GLY A 328 16.43 -15.39 -5.99
N GLN A 329 16.63 -15.60 -4.70
CA GLN A 329 16.21 -16.83 -4.03
C GLN A 329 14.94 -16.64 -3.20
N MET A 330 14.48 -15.41 -3.02
CA MET A 330 13.40 -15.08 -2.10
C MET A 330 12.31 -14.28 -2.81
N ILE A 331 11.09 -14.80 -2.72
CA ILE A 331 9.86 -14.09 -3.08
C ILE A 331 9.18 -13.70 -1.78
N THR A 332 8.80 -12.43 -1.65
CA THR A 332 8.11 -11.92 -0.47
C THR A 332 6.67 -11.62 -0.85
N LEU A 333 5.74 -12.26 -0.15
CA LEU A 333 4.31 -11.98 -0.23
C LEU A 333 3.96 -11.01 0.88
N ILE A 334 3.31 -9.90 0.54
CA ILE A 334 3.01 -8.81 1.44
C ILE A 334 1.50 -8.59 1.45
N LEU A 335 0.90 -8.72 2.63
CA LEU A 335 -0.49 -8.41 2.90
C LEU A 335 -0.57 -7.09 3.66
N ASP A 336 -1.30 -6.15 3.09
CA ASP A 336 -1.70 -4.92 3.75
C ASP A 336 -3.03 -5.17 4.47
N VAL A 337 -2.96 -5.39 5.78
CA VAL A 337 -4.07 -5.98 6.55
C VAL A 337 -5.34 -5.11 6.54
N PRO A 338 -5.28 -3.79 6.82
CA PRO A 338 -6.49 -2.97 6.86
C PRO A 338 -7.12 -2.77 5.47
N VAL A 339 -6.32 -2.82 4.41
CA VAL A 339 -6.74 -2.54 3.03
C VAL A 339 -7.47 -3.72 2.39
N ALA A 340 -7.12 -4.95 2.79
CA ALA A 340 -7.75 -6.16 2.31
C ALA A 340 -9.12 -6.40 2.97
N ASP A 341 -10.06 -6.92 2.19
CA ASP A 341 -11.39 -7.28 2.67
C ASP A 341 -11.32 -8.50 3.61
N GLU A 342 -11.96 -8.42 4.77
CA GLU A 342 -11.93 -9.50 5.76
C GLU A 342 -12.74 -10.73 5.30
N ASP A 343 -13.80 -10.54 4.50
CA ASP A 343 -14.71 -11.59 4.06
C ASP A 343 -14.01 -12.65 3.20
N ILE A 344 -12.93 -12.27 2.52
CA ILE A 344 -12.15 -13.16 1.66
C ILE A 344 -11.03 -13.89 2.40
N LEU A 345 -10.87 -13.66 3.71
CA LEU A 345 -9.81 -14.25 4.54
C LEU A 345 -8.41 -14.11 3.89
N PRO A 346 -7.93 -12.87 3.68
CA PRO A 346 -6.81 -12.58 2.78
C PRO A 346 -5.49 -13.20 3.24
N PHE A 347 -5.28 -13.32 4.55
CA PHE A 347 -4.11 -13.99 5.12
C PHE A 347 -4.09 -15.48 4.79
N ARG A 348 -5.24 -16.15 4.87
CA ARG A 348 -5.36 -17.58 4.51
C ARG A 348 -5.13 -17.80 3.03
N LEU A 349 -5.72 -16.96 2.18
CA LEU A 349 -5.46 -16.97 0.74
C LEU A 349 -3.97 -16.78 0.41
N MET A 350 -3.30 -15.85 1.10
CA MET A 350 -1.87 -15.62 0.94
C MET A 350 -1.06 -16.84 1.37
N CYS A 351 -1.40 -17.50 2.48
CA CYS A 351 -0.73 -18.71 2.95
C CYS A 351 -0.89 -19.89 1.98
N ASP A 352 -2.11 -20.11 1.47
CA ASP A 352 -2.41 -21.19 0.53
C ASP A 352 -1.68 -20.95 -0.81
N TYR A 353 -1.67 -19.69 -1.26
CA TYR A 353 -0.88 -19.28 -2.42
C TYR A 353 0.62 -19.47 -2.21
N ALA A 354 1.17 -19.10 -1.04
CA ALA A 354 2.59 -19.28 -0.71
C ALA A 354 3.00 -20.75 -0.77
N LYS A 355 2.18 -21.64 -0.19
CA LYS A 355 2.41 -23.09 -0.21
C LYS A 355 2.36 -23.65 -1.63
N SER A 356 1.32 -23.33 -2.40
CA SER A 356 1.18 -23.78 -3.78
C SER A 356 2.29 -23.25 -4.70
N LEU A 357 2.69 -22.00 -4.50
CA LEU A 357 3.82 -21.39 -5.20
C LEU A 357 5.11 -22.16 -4.87
N ALA A 358 5.42 -22.35 -3.59
CA ALA A 358 6.61 -23.06 -3.11
C ALA A 358 6.72 -24.48 -3.70
N GLU A 359 5.63 -25.25 -3.70
CA GLU A 359 5.57 -26.59 -4.29
C GLU A 359 5.85 -26.59 -5.81
N ARG A 360 5.31 -25.59 -6.53
CA ARG A 360 5.45 -25.51 -8.00
C ARG A 360 6.81 -25.03 -8.47
N ILE A 361 7.43 -24.07 -7.77
CA ILE A 361 8.70 -23.46 -8.19
C ILE A 361 9.93 -24.05 -7.49
N GLY A 362 9.75 -25.01 -6.59
CA GLY A 362 10.83 -25.67 -5.85
C GLY A 362 11.41 -24.79 -4.74
N GLY A 363 10.56 -24.45 -3.77
CA GLY A 363 10.98 -23.70 -2.59
C GLY A 363 10.21 -24.10 -1.34
N ARG A 364 10.48 -23.37 -0.25
CA ARG A 364 9.86 -23.55 1.07
C ARG A 364 9.39 -22.23 1.64
N VAL A 365 8.28 -22.27 2.38
CA VAL A 365 7.73 -21.10 3.07
C VAL A 365 8.51 -20.85 4.35
N VAL A 366 9.00 -19.62 4.52
CA VAL A 366 9.84 -19.21 5.65
C VAL A 366 9.37 -17.89 6.25
N ASP A 367 9.71 -17.68 7.52
CA ASP A 367 9.60 -16.38 8.21
C ASP A 367 10.68 -15.39 7.74
N ASP A 368 10.69 -14.18 8.28
CA ASP A 368 11.70 -13.15 7.94
C ASP A 368 13.13 -13.56 8.38
N GLN A 369 13.24 -14.47 9.35
CA GLN A 369 14.51 -15.06 9.79
C GLN A 369 14.91 -16.28 8.95
N ARG A 370 14.22 -16.55 7.84
CA ARG A 370 14.43 -17.70 6.94
C ARG A 370 14.21 -19.07 7.59
N ARG A 371 13.51 -19.12 8.72
CA ARG A 371 13.12 -20.36 9.38
C ARG A 371 11.79 -20.84 8.81
N PRO A 372 11.58 -22.16 8.66
CA PRO A 372 10.29 -22.69 8.25
C PRO A 372 9.18 -22.16 9.17
N LEU A 373 8.12 -21.61 8.59
CA LEU A 373 7.02 -21.02 9.34
C LEU A 373 6.07 -22.13 9.82
N PRO A 374 6.00 -22.46 11.13
CA PRO A 374 5.18 -23.55 11.61
C PRO A 374 3.69 -23.17 11.59
N GLU A 375 2.81 -24.17 11.41
CA GLU A 375 1.36 -23.97 11.35
C GLU A 375 0.80 -23.30 12.62
N ALA A 376 1.38 -23.60 13.79
CA ALA A 376 1.00 -22.96 15.05
C ALA A 376 1.22 -21.43 15.05
N ALA A 377 2.28 -20.94 14.37
CA ALA A 377 2.53 -19.51 14.25
C ALA A 377 1.52 -18.85 13.31
N LEU A 378 1.15 -19.50 12.21
CA LEU A 378 0.10 -19.03 11.30
C LEU A 378 -1.24 -18.86 12.03
N LEU A 379 -1.63 -19.83 12.85
CA LEU A 379 -2.86 -19.75 13.65
C LEU A 379 -2.81 -18.63 14.70
N ALA A 380 -1.64 -18.36 15.29
CA ALA A 380 -1.47 -17.26 16.23
C ALA A 380 -1.65 -15.90 15.54
N ILE A 381 -1.06 -15.73 14.35
CA ILE A 381 -1.19 -14.53 13.52
C ILE A 381 -2.66 -14.33 13.11
N GLU A 382 -3.35 -15.40 12.69
CA GLU A 382 -4.77 -15.34 12.33
C GLU A 382 -5.64 -14.86 13.52
N LYS A 383 -5.37 -15.33 14.74
CA LYS A 383 -6.09 -14.86 15.93
C LYS A 383 -5.84 -13.38 16.24
N GLN A 384 -4.60 -12.92 16.08
CA GLN A 384 -4.27 -11.49 16.26
C GLN A 384 -4.96 -10.63 15.19
N LEU A 385 -5.01 -11.12 13.96
CA LEU A 385 -5.67 -10.48 12.83
C LEU A 385 -7.17 -10.25 13.10
N MET A 386 -7.87 -11.26 13.63
CA MET A 386 -9.29 -11.13 14.00
C MET A 386 -9.51 -10.07 15.09
N THR A 387 -8.54 -9.89 15.99
CA THR A 387 -8.60 -8.84 17.02
C THR A 387 -8.44 -7.45 16.38
N LEU A 388 -7.59 -7.32 15.37
CA LEU A 388 -7.42 -6.08 14.62
C LEU A 388 -8.68 -5.71 13.83
N TYR A 389 -9.26 -6.68 13.14
CA TYR A 389 -10.51 -6.49 12.39
C TYR A 389 -11.67 -6.07 13.28
N ALA A 390 -11.80 -6.69 14.46
CA ALA A 390 -12.81 -6.28 15.44
C ALA A 390 -12.63 -4.81 15.90
N LYS A 391 -11.39 -4.34 16.07
CA LYS A 391 -11.11 -2.93 16.42
C LYS A 391 -11.49 -1.96 15.30
N LEU A 392 -11.21 -2.33 14.04
CA LEU A 392 -11.58 -1.53 12.87
C LEU A 392 -13.11 -1.43 12.72
N GLU A 393 -13.81 -2.53 12.96
CA GLU A 393 -15.28 -2.59 12.94
C GLU A 393 -15.90 -1.75 14.07
N GLU A 394 -15.34 -1.81 15.30
CA GLU A 394 -15.80 -1.00 16.43
C GLU A 394 -15.63 0.52 16.18
N ALA A 395 -14.58 0.91 15.45
CA ALA A 395 -14.37 2.28 15.00
C ALA A 395 -15.30 2.70 13.82
N GLY A 396 -16.07 1.77 13.27
CA GLY A 396 -16.96 1.99 12.13
C GLY A 396 -16.22 2.14 10.79
N ILE A 397 -14.98 1.65 10.70
CA ILE A 397 -14.15 1.68 9.48
C ILE A 397 -13.69 0.24 9.16
N PRO A 398 -14.60 -0.65 8.70
CA PRO A 398 -14.30 -2.07 8.46
C PRO A 398 -13.09 -2.28 7.55
N ALA A 399 -12.34 -3.36 7.77
CA ALA A 399 -11.24 -3.73 6.88
C ALA A 399 -11.73 -3.91 5.43
N GLY A 400 -10.94 -3.44 4.47
CA GLY A 400 -11.30 -3.48 3.05
C GLY A 400 -12.39 -2.51 2.60
N SER A 401 -13.00 -1.72 3.50
CA SER A 401 -13.96 -0.70 3.12
C SER A 401 -13.29 0.42 2.30
N PRO A 402 -14.04 1.14 1.43
CA PRO A 402 -13.48 2.26 0.67
C PRO A 402 -12.83 3.33 1.56
N ALA A 403 -13.41 3.59 2.74
CA ALA A 403 -12.87 4.53 3.71
C ALA A 403 -11.52 4.04 4.29
N THR A 404 -11.43 2.78 4.70
CA THR A 404 -10.18 2.19 5.22
C THR A 404 -9.08 2.25 4.17
N ARG A 405 -9.37 1.89 2.92
CA ARG A 405 -8.37 1.95 1.84
C ARG A 405 -7.83 3.36 1.60
N ARG A 406 -8.68 4.39 1.78
CA ARG A 406 -8.24 5.78 1.71
C ARG A 406 -7.41 6.15 2.94
N LEU A 407 -7.82 5.77 4.14
CA LEU A 407 -7.10 6.03 5.39
C LEU A 407 -5.69 5.41 5.37
N PHE A 408 -5.54 4.21 4.81
CA PHE A 408 -4.25 3.52 4.70
C PHE A 408 -3.54 3.73 3.35
N SER A 409 -3.97 4.74 2.58
CA SER A 409 -3.28 5.13 1.35
C SER A 409 -2.03 5.96 1.63
N GLN A 410 -1.06 5.88 0.72
CA GLN A 410 0.21 6.61 0.76
C GLN A 410 0.05 8.07 0.33
#